data_AF-R8W5U9-F1
#
_entry.id   AF-R8W5U9-F1
#
_cell.length_a   1.000
_cell.length_b   1.000
_cell.length_c   1.000
_cell.angle_alpha   90.00
_cell.angle_beta   90.00
_cell.angle_gamma   90.00
#
_symmetry.space_group_name_H-M   'P 1'
#
loop_
_entity.id
_entity.type
_entity.pdbx_description
1 polymer ?
#
loop_
_entity_poly.entity_id
_entity_poly.type
_entity_poly.pdbx_seq_one_letter_code
_entity_poly.pdbx_strand_id
1 'polypeptide(L)'
;MKKWYDEEYVFTVEVTGFLRGTQTEHYCRNGEEIGDRYTCTYGCPVNADGQGICSKTMLMLFPLMEAVRSGGDLQNVGGDGTYSKTIVCPDGCVIFRLTAQKTGKKNFYKGKFLE
;
A
#
# COMPACT_ATOMS: atom_id res chain seq x y z
N MET A 1 -11.70 10.70 12.24
CA MET A 1 -12.87 9.84 11.88
C MET A 1 -13.06 8.79 12.95
N LYS A 2 -14.28 8.32 13.21
CA LYS A 2 -14.62 7.39 14.31
C LYS A 2 -14.19 5.91 14.11
N LYS A 3 -13.65 5.52 12.94
CA LYS A 3 -13.18 4.15 12.58
C LYS A 3 -14.05 3.02 13.15
N TRP A 4 -15.26 2.87 12.59
CA TRP A 4 -16.29 1.97 13.11
C TRP A 4 -16.01 0.47 12.95
N TYR A 5 -15.16 0.11 11.97
CA TYR A 5 -14.90 -1.27 11.62
C TYR A 5 -13.40 -1.54 11.62
N ASP A 6 -13.03 -2.72 12.10
CA ASP A 6 -11.69 -3.26 11.96
C ASP A 6 -11.58 -4.01 10.63
N GLU A 7 -10.57 -3.69 9.83
CA GLU A 7 -10.35 -4.32 8.52
C GLU A 7 -9.65 -5.68 8.64
N GLU A 8 -9.94 -6.57 7.69
CA GLU A 8 -9.34 -7.90 7.56
C GLU A 8 -7.81 -7.85 7.30
N TYR A 9 -7.33 -6.75 6.72
CA TYR A 9 -5.93 -6.57 6.38
C TYR A 9 -5.37 -5.23 6.88
N VAL A 10 -4.08 -5.26 7.24
CA VAL A 10 -3.21 -4.08 7.31
C VAL A 10 -2.28 -4.13 6.11
N PHE A 11 -2.16 -3.01 5.42
CA PHE A 11 -1.24 -2.80 4.32
C PHE A 11 -0.06 -1.97 4.79
N THR A 12 1.13 -2.38 4.39
CA THR A 12 2.38 -1.63 4.56
C THR A 12 2.95 -1.34 3.17
N VAL A 13 3.33 -0.09 2.94
CA VAL A 13 4.05 0.34 1.74
C VAL A 13 5.40 0.90 2.18
N GLU A 14 6.48 0.31 1.70
CA GLU A 14 7.84 0.68 2.08
C GLU A 14 8.62 1.13 0.84
N VAL A 15 9.37 2.22 0.96
CA VAL A 15 10.31 2.65 -0.07
C VAL A 15 11.55 1.78 -0.01
N THR A 16 11.82 1.06 -1.10
CA THR A 16 12.93 0.09 -1.16
C THR A 16 14.06 0.52 -2.09
N GLY A 17 13.85 1.59 -2.86
CA GLY A 17 14.85 2.11 -3.77
C GLY A 17 14.30 3.15 -4.72
N PHE A 18 15.15 3.58 -5.65
CA PHE A 18 14.81 4.52 -6.70
C PHE A 18 15.04 3.86 -8.06
N LEU A 19 14.20 4.18 -9.04
CA LEU A 19 14.38 3.62 -10.39
C LEU A 19 15.66 4.14 -11.06
N ARG A 20 16.09 5.35 -10.69
CA ARG A 20 17.27 6.03 -11.23
C ARG A 20 18.01 6.72 -10.10
N GLY A 21 19.34 6.60 -10.12
CA GLY A 21 20.21 7.28 -9.15
C GLY A 21 20.08 6.76 -7.72
N THR A 22 20.55 7.56 -6.76
CA THR A 22 20.66 7.20 -5.34
C THR A 22 19.98 8.20 -4.40
N GLN A 23 19.31 9.23 -4.93
CA GLN A 23 18.68 10.29 -4.14
C GLN A 23 17.38 10.79 -4.81
N THR A 24 16.55 11.49 -4.03
CA THR A 24 15.25 12.01 -4.49
C THR A 24 15.17 13.51 -4.69
N GLU A 25 16.18 14.28 -4.29
CA GLU A 25 16.24 15.72 -4.59
C GLU A 25 16.12 15.96 -6.10
N HIS A 26 15.26 16.91 -6.47
CA HIS A 26 14.90 17.22 -7.86
C HIS A 26 14.30 16.05 -8.67
N TYR A 27 13.89 14.97 -8.01
CA TYR A 27 13.39 13.76 -8.66
C TYR A 27 12.02 13.33 -8.13
N CYS A 28 11.86 13.19 -6.81
CA CYS A 28 10.58 12.90 -6.18
C CYS A 28 10.02 14.16 -5.52
N ARG A 29 8.85 14.63 -5.97
CA ARG A 29 8.19 15.82 -5.40
C ARG A 29 7.72 15.62 -3.96
N ASN A 30 7.55 14.36 -3.53
CA ASN A 30 7.17 14.03 -2.15
C ASN A 30 8.39 13.83 -1.24
N GLY A 31 9.61 13.84 -1.79
CA GLY A 31 10.84 13.69 -1.00
C GLY A 31 11.02 12.32 -0.36
N GLU A 32 10.41 11.26 -0.91
CA GLU A 32 10.51 9.90 -0.36
C GLU A 32 11.98 9.45 -0.19
N GLU A 33 12.28 8.77 0.90
CA GLU A 33 13.60 8.19 1.20
C GLU A 33 13.51 6.68 1.40
N ILE A 34 14.62 5.95 1.16
CA ILE A 34 14.66 4.51 1.39
C ILE A 34 14.42 4.22 2.88
N GLY A 35 13.48 3.32 3.16
CA GLY A 35 13.03 3.01 4.52
C GLY A 35 11.77 3.77 4.94
N ASP A 36 11.34 4.78 4.18
CA ASP A 36 10.05 5.42 4.42
C ASP A 36 8.93 4.38 4.37
N ARG A 37 8.04 4.46 5.36
CA ARG A 37 7.01 3.46 5.59
C ARG A 37 5.66 4.10 5.81
N TYR A 38 4.69 3.63 5.04
CA TYR A 38 3.29 4.01 5.12
C TYR A 38 2.45 2.81 5.52
N THR A 39 1.40 3.05 6.31
CA THR A 39 0.47 1.99 6.70
C THR A 39 -0.98 2.44 6.52
N CYS A 40 -1.85 1.50 6.16
CA CYS A 40 -3.29 1.70 6.26
C CYS A 40 -4.03 0.39 6.45
N THR A 41 -5.30 0.50 6.81
CA THR A 41 -6.26 -0.61 6.80
C THR A 41 -7.27 -0.41 5.68
N TYR A 42 -7.98 0.72 5.66
CA TYR A 42 -8.98 1.08 4.63
C TYR A 42 -8.62 2.38 3.89
N GLY A 43 -8.25 3.42 4.62
CA GLY A 43 -7.91 4.73 4.05
C GLY A 43 -6.62 4.73 3.23
N CYS A 44 -6.23 5.90 2.74
CA CYS A 44 -4.93 6.05 2.08
C CYS A 44 -3.78 5.76 3.08
N PRO A 45 -2.68 5.11 2.65
CA PRO A 45 -1.48 4.93 3.46
C PRO A 45 -0.92 6.24 3.97
N VAL A 46 -0.61 6.30 5.25
CA VAL A 46 0.07 7.43 5.91
C VAL A 46 1.32 6.96 6.65
N ASN A 47 2.34 7.81 6.72
CA ASN A 47 3.55 7.56 7.50
C ASN A 47 3.31 7.82 9.01
N ALA A 48 4.37 7.70 9.81
CA ALA A 48 4.30 7.91 11.26
C ALA A 48 3.86 9.34 11.65
N ASP A 49 4.17 10.33 10.81
CA ASP A 49 3.79 11.74 11.00
C ASP A 49 2.38 12.05 10.46
N GLY A 50 1.68 11.05 9.94
CA GLY A 50 0.35 11.20 9.36
C GLY A 50 0.34 11.81 7.96
N GLN A 51 1.50 11.93 7.30
CA GLN A 51 1.60 12.38 5.91
C GLN A 51 1.21 11.25 4.96
N GLY A 52 0.35 11.56 4.00
CA GLY A 52 -0.16 10.59 3.04
C GLY A 52 0.82 10.31 1.91
N ILE A 53 0.80 9.08 1.42
CA ILE A 53 1.49 8.72 0.18
C ILE A 53 0.93 9.53 -1.01
N CYS A 54 1.77 9.83 -2.00
CA CYS A 54 1.33 10.66 -3.12
C CYS A 54 0.18 10.01 -3.92
N SER A 55 -0.74 10.85 -4.40
CA SER A 55 -1.97 10.41 -5.08
C SER A 55 -1.71 9.62 -6.37
N LYS A 56 -0.59 9.86 -7.05
CA LYS A 56 -0.21 9.09 -8.24
C LYS A 56 0.13 7.65 -7.90
N THR A 57 0.91 7.41 -6.83
CA THR A 57 1.23 6.05 -6.40
C THR A 57 -0.02 5.28 -5.98
N MET A 58 -1.05 5.97 -5.46
CA MET A 58 -2.33 5.34 -5.15
C MET A 58 -3.04 4.72 -6.36
N LEU A 59 -2.83 5.22 -7.58
CA LEU A 59 -3.37 4.60 -8.81
C LEU A 59 -2.86 3.15 -8.99
N MET A 60 -1.66 2.87 -8.51
CA MET A 60 -1.07 1.53 -8.53
C MET A 60 -1.46 0.71 -7.31
N LEU A 61 -1.50 1.34 -6.14
CA LEU A 61 -1.73 0.62 -4.87
C LEU A 61 -3.18 0.20 -4.67
N PHE A 62 -4.15 1.06 -5.02
CA PHE A 62 -5.57 0.77 -4.83
C PHE A 62 -6.01 -0.57 -5.44
N PRO A 63 -5.78 -0.86 -6.73
CA PRO A 63 -6.21 -2.13 -7.32
C PRO A 63 -5.51 -3.36 -6.68
N LEU A 64 -4.26 -3.21 -6.21
CA LEU A 64 -3.55 -4.30 -5.52
C LEU A 64 -4.16 -4.57 -4.13
N MET A 65 -4.51 -3.53 -3.39
CA MET A 65 -5.20 -3.70 -2.10
C MET A 65 -6.57 -4.34 -2.28
N GLU A 66 -7.34 -3.94 -3.30
CA GLU A 66 -8.63 -4.56 -3.62
C GLU A 66 -8.49 -6.03 -4.07
N ALA A 67 -7.43 -6.37 -4.81
CA ALA A 67 -7.12 -7.77 -5.14
C ALA A 67 -6.89 -8.61 -3.88
N VAL A 68 -6.19 -8.07 -2.88
CA VAL A 68 -6.01 -8.76 -1.59
C VAL A 68 -7.34 -8.86 -0.82
N ARG A 69 -8.12 -7.78 -0.74
CA ARG A 69 -9.42 -7.76 -0.03
C ARG A 69 -10.46 -8.69 -0.63
N SER A 70 -10.37 -8.96 -1.92
CA SER A 70 -11.22 -9.94 -2.62
C SER A 70 -10.78 -11.40 -2.38
N GLY A 71 -9.71 -11.63 -1.61
CA GLY A 71 -9.15 -12.95 -1.33
C GLY A 71 -8.26 -13.48 -2.45
N GLY A 72 -7.75 -12.59 -3.31
CA GLY A 72 -6.83 -12.94 -4.39
C GLY A 72 -5.38 -13.18 -3.94
N ASP A 73 -4.56 -13.60 -4.90
CA ASP A 73 -3.12 -13.81 -4.76
C ASP A 73 -2.38 -12.80 -5.65
N LEU A 74 -1.52 -11.97 -5.06
CA LEU A 74 -0.78 -10.94 -5.79
C LEU A 74 0.22 -11.49 -6.82
N GLN A 75 0.64 -12.75 -6.73
CA GLN A 75 1.47 -13.41 -7.76
C GLN A 75 0.77 -13.44 -9.11
N ASN A 76 -0.58 -13.51 -9.14
CA ASN A 76 -1.36 -13.46 -10.38
C ASN A 76 -1.25 -12.12 -11.12
N VAL A 77 -0.80 -11.08 -10.43
CA VAL A 77 -0.51 -9.75 -11.01
C VAL A 77 0.97 -9.42 -10.92
N GLY A 78 1.85 -10.42 -10.81
CA GLY A 78 3.32 -10.28 -10.78
C GLY A 78 3.87 -9.82 -9.42
N GLY A 79 3.20 -10.18 -8.33
CA GLY A 79 3.73 -10.09 -6.97
C GLY A 79 4.83 -11.13 -6.72
N ASP A 80 5.69 -10.84 -5.75
CA ASP A 80 6.76 -11.74 -5.29
C ASP A 80 6.29 -12.67 -4.16
N GLY A 81 5.01 -12.59 -3.78
CA GLY A 81 4.34 -13.49 -2.86
C GLY A 81 2.84 -13.23 -2.86
N THR A 82 2.07 -14.11 -2.22
CA THR A 82 0.60 -14.00 -2.18
C THR A 82 0.10 -12.64 -1.71
N TYR A 83 0.81 -12.03 -0.77
CA TYR A 83 0.45 -10.74 -0.17
C TYR A 83 1.56 -9.70 -0.31
N SER A 84 2.47 -9.85 -1.27
CA SER A 84 3.51 -8.86 -1.52
C SER A 84 3.71 -8.57 -3.00
N LYS A 85 4.02 -7.31 -3.31
CA LYS A 85 4.38 -6.87 -4.66
C LYS A 85 5.21 -5.60 -4.62
N THR A 86 6.27 -5.58 -5.42
CA THR A 86 7.03 -4.37 -5.71
C THR A 86 6.43 -3.64 -6.92
N ILE A 87 6.31 -2.32 -6.81
CA ILE A 87 5.85 -1.43 -7.87
C ILE A 87 6.79 -0.24 -8.02
N VAL A 88 6.77 0.36 -9.20
CA VAL A 88 7.38 1.68 -9.44
C VAL A 88 6.25 2.70 -9.49
N CYS A 89 6.43 3.87 -8.88
CA CYS A 89 5.42 4.92 -8.97
C CYS A 89 5.22 5.38 -10.43
N PRO A 90 4.04 5.93 -10.78
CA PRO A 90 3.77 6.35 -12.16
C PRO A 90 4.72 7.43 -12.72
N ASP A 91 5.34 8.22 -11.85
CA ASP A 91 6.35 9.22 -12.26
C ASP A 91 7.71 8.55 -12.56
N GLY A 92 7.84 7.24 -12.35
CA GLY A 92 9.06 6.49 -12.61
C GLY A 92 10.17 6.77 -11.60
N CYS A 93 9.85 7.35 -10.43
CA CYS A 93 10.86 7.81 -9.48
C CYS A 93 11.26 6.75 -8.46
N VAL A 94 10.29 6.29 -7.68
CA VAL A 94 10.49 5.55 -6.44
C VAL A 94 9.95 4.13 -6.57
N ILE A 95 10.67 3.17 -6.00
CA ILE A 95 10.31 1.76 -5.94
C ILE A 95 9.70 1.48 -4.58
N PHE A 96 8.44 1.06 -4.57
CA PHE A 96 7.69 0.75 -3.37
C PHE A 96 7.43 -0.76 -3.27
N ARG A 97 7.59 -1.33 -2.08
CA ARG A 97 7.16 -2.67 -1.74
C ARG A 97 5.85 -2.60 -0.96
N LEU A 98 4.77 -3.11 -1.55
CA LEU A 98 3.51 -3.34 -0.87
C LEU A 98 3.56 -4.71 -0.18
N THR A 99 3.12 -4.77 1.07
CA THR A 99 2.84 -6.01 1.80
C THR A 99 1.49 -5.92 2.50
N ALA A 100 0.75 -7.02 2.56
CA ALA A 100 -0.49 -7.14 3.30
C ALA A 100 -0.38 -8.22 4.38
N GLN A 101 -0.98 -7.96 5.54
CA GLN A 101 -1.02 -8.87 6.67
C GLN A 101 -2.44 -9.03 7.17
N LYS A 102 -2.87 -10.28 7.40
CA LYS A 102 -4.17 -10.57 8.00
C LYS A 102 -4.20 -10.11 9.45
N THR A 103 -5.28 -9.46 9.84
CA THR A 103 -5.54 -9.00 11.22
C THR A 103 -6.34 -10.01 12.04
N GLY A 104 -6.87 -11.05 11.39
CA GLY A 104 -7.82 -12.00 11.98
C GLY A 104 -9.26 -11.47 12.07
N LYS A 105 -9.52 -10.26 11.58
CA LYS A 105 -10.85 -9.66 11.55
C LYS A 105 -11.67 -10.20 10.38
N LYS A 106 -13.00 -10.12 10.51
CA LYS A 106 -13.91 -10.60 9.46
C LYS A 106 -13.85 -9.67 8.25
N ASN A 107 -13.91 -10.26 7.06
CA ASN A 107 -14.17 -9.51 5.84
C ASN A 107 -15.47 -8.70 5.97
N PHE A 108 -15.45 -7.43 5.53
CA PHE A 108 -16.59 -6.52 5.71
C PHE A 108 -17.89 -7.06 5.09
N TYR A 109 -17.85 -7.56 3.86
CA TYR A 109 -19.05 -8.05 3.18
C TYR A 109 -19.49 -9.44 3.66
N LYS A 110 -18.55 -10.30 4.07
CA LYS A 110 -18.87 -11.64 4.60
C LYS A 110 -19.20 -11.64 6.09
N GLY A 111 -18.89 -10.54 6.79
CA GLY A 111 -19.10 -10.38 8.22
C GLY A 111 -20.54 -10.07 8.63
N LYS A 112 -21.45 -9.89 7.66
CA LYS A 112 -22.87 -9.53 7.86
C LYS A 112 -23.06 -8.20 8.61
N PHE A 113 -22.16 -7.24 8.44
CA PHE A 113 -22.24 -5.93 9.13
C PHE A 113 -23.34 -4.98 8.59
N LEU A 114 -24.00 -5.34 7.50
CA LEU A 114 -25.11 -4.60 6.88
C LEU A 114 -26.49 -5.14 7.30
N GLU A 115 -26.52 -6.28 8.02
CA GLU A 115 -27.73 -6.87 8.61
C GLU A 115 -27.98 -6.29 10.00
#